data_AF-A0A6J4UXI5-F1
#
_entry.id   AF-A0A6J4UXI5-F1
#
_cell.length_a   1.000
_cell.length_b   1.000
_cell.length_c   1.000
_cell.angle_alpha   90.00
_cell.angle_beta   90.00
_cell.angle_gamma   90.00
#
_symmetry.space_group_name_H-M   'P 1'
#
loop_
_entity.id
_entity.type
_entity.pdbx_description
1 polymer ?
#
loop_
_entity_poly.entity_id
_entity_poly.type
_entity_poly.pdbx_seq_one_letter_code
_entity_poly.pdbx_strand_id
1 'polypeptide(L)'
;MVNRRRSANRSERAISHRTDSALSVTGFRLPPYRYARIAFLRGQTTQRVSDEHLRQAIKNLSTGEGLIHIADAQDRIASTMGLVRVSPTLRERIAETIEDAVKYNDIRRQGDFIWPKKNVPVSVRGPRRDGIMRSLERIAPEELDEAVFLFVQSYPWQSRLTISSQVARAFGIMRATAGVQSVLGIAVQRCIDNRRLREEGDLIVPLARRASRPATRNHD
;
A
#
# COMPACT_ATOMS: atom_id res chain seq x y z
N MET A 1 -20.80 60.09 44.41
CA MET A 1 -20.82 58.64 44.70
C MET A 1 -21.66 58.00 43.60
N VAL A 2 -21.25 57.04 42.77
CA VAL A 2 -20.28 55.95 42.91
C VAL A 2 -19.58 55.71 41.57
N ASN A 3 -18.29 55.45 41.69
CA ASN A 3 -17.29 55.21 40.66
C ASN A 3 -17.34 53.72 40.23
N ARG A 4 -17.41 53.40 38.94
CA ARG A 4 -17.04 52.05 38.44
C ARG A 4 -16.19 52.17 37.18
N ARG A 5 -14.92 52.50 37.40
CA ARG A 5 -13.86 52.34 36.40
C ARG A 5 -13.48 50.87 36.30
N ARG A 6 -13.45 50.41 35.05
CA ARG A 6 -12.89 49.16 34.56
C ARG A 6 -11.50 48.91 35.16
N SER A 7 -11.28 47.73 35.73
CA SER A 7 -9.93 47.21 35.89
C SER A 7 -9.95 45.69 35.74
N ALA A 8 -9.02 45.24 34.89
CA ALA A 8 -8.37 43.94 34.87
C ALA A 8 -9.23 42.66 34.93
N ASN A 9 -9.32 41.97 33.79
CA ASN A 9 -8.93 40.56 33.80
C ASN A 9 -8.09 40.25 32.57
N ARG A 10 -6.77 40.25 32.79
CA ARG A 10 -5.71 40.03 31.81
C ARG A 10 -5.08 38.68 32.13
N SER A 11 -5.84 37.61 31.96
CA SER A 11 -5.38 36.24 32.22
C SER A 11 -6.25 35.18 31.54
N GLU A 12 -6.71 35.48 30.33
CA GLU A 12 -7.14 34.46 29.36
C GLU A 12 -6.21 34.58 28.15
N ARG A 13 -4.94 34.20 28.36
CA ARG A 13 -4.07 33.88 27.23
C ARG A 13 -4.61 32.61 26.62
N ALA A 14 -5.45 32.82 25.61
CA ALA A 14 -5.86 31.88 24.61
C ALA A 14 -4.75 30.86 24.34
N ILE A 15 -4.97 29.65 24.84
CA ILE A 15 -4.47 28.45 24.18
C ILE A 15 -5.23 28.46 22.86
N SER A 16 -4.62 29.12 21.87
CA SER A 16 -5.05 29.13 20.49
C SER A 16 -5.11 27.67 20.07
N HIS A 17 -6.33 27.15 20.08
CA HIS A 17 -6.71 25.96 19.36
C HIS A 17 -6.20 26.13 17.92
N ARG A 18 -5.07 25.47 17.62
CA ARG A 18 -4.74 25.05 16.25
C ARG A 18 -5.65 23.89 15.88
N THR A 19 -6.95 24.13 15.87
CA THR A 19 -7.94 23.25 15.25
C THR A 19 -8.26 23.82 13.88
N ASP A 20 -8.36 22.92 12.90
CA ASP A 20 -8.67 23.19 11.50
C ASP A 20 -7.58 23.80 10.61
N SER A 21 -6.49 23.05 10.46
CA SER A 21 -5.89 22.89 9.12
C SER A 21 -6.30 21.54 8.55
N ALA A 22 -7.60 21.36 8.26
CA ALA A 22 -8.07 20.37 7.29
C ALA A 22 -7.66 20.79 5.85
N LEU A 23 -6.38 21.15 5.69
CA LEU A 23 -5.81 21.52 4.40
C LEU A 23 -5.86 20.28 3.51
N SER A 24 -6.61 20.43 2.44
CA SER A 24 -6.74 19.52 1.34
C SER A 24 -5.36 19.14 0.80
N VAL A 25 -4.77 18.08 1.34
CA VAL A 25 -3.64 17.40 0.69
C VAL A 25 -4.18 16.80 -0.60
N THR A 26 -4.19 17.62 -1.64
CA THR A 26 -4.67 17.30 -2.97
C THR A 26 -3.42 17.10 -3.80
N GLY A 27 -3.07 15.86 -4.13
CA GLY A 27 -1.88 15.64 -4.97
C GLY A 27 -1.15 14.32 -4.78
N PHE A 28 -1.35 13.60 -3.67
CA PHE A 28 -0.74 12.28 -3.52
C PHE A 28 -1.37 11.30 -4.52
N ARG A 29 -0.59 10.92 -5.52
CA ARG A 29 -1.00 9.98 -6.57
C ARG A 29 0.02 8.86 -6.67
N LEU A 30 -0.49 7.65 -6.79
CA LEU A 30 0.32 6.48 -6.99
C LEU A 30 0.49 6.21 -8.49
N PRO A 31 1.65 5.66 -8.92
CA PRO A 31 1.81 5.17 -10.28
C PRO A 31 0.71 4.17 -10.62
N PRO A 32 0.14 4.19 -11.84
CA PRO A 32 -0.95 3.30 -12.20
C PRO A 32 -0.48 1.85 -12.22
N TYR A 33 -1.33 0.96 -11.72
CA TYR A 33 -1.07 -0.47 -11.79
C TYR A 33 -0.98 -0.96 -13.24
N ARG A 34 0.06 -1.72 -13.54
CA ARG A 34 0.31 -2.33 -14.85
C ARG A 34 0.44 -3.83 -14.68
N TYR A 35 -0.24 -4.55 -15.54
CA TYR A 35 -0.11 -5.99 -15.57
C TYR A 35 1.18 -6.45 -16.21
N ALA A 36 1.73 -7.53 -15.67
CA ALA A 36 2.82 -8.25 -16.30
C ALA A 36 2.32 -8.87 -17.61
N ARG A 37 3.25 -8.94 -18.57
CA ARG A 37 3.04 -9.72 -19.78
C ARG A 37 3.18 -11.19 -19.41
N ILE A 38 2.09 -11.92 -19.55
CA ILE A 38 2.09 -13.38 -19.47
C ILE A 38 2.01 -13.88 -20.91
N ALA A 39 2.85 -14.86 -21.26
CA ALA A 39 2.77 -15.51 -22.55
C ALA A 39 1.34 -16.06 -22.74
N PHE A 40 0.72 -15.70 -23.87
CA PHE A 40 -0.72 -15.91 -24.05
C PHE A 40 -1.01 -17.42 -24.15
N LEU A 41 -1.86 -17.94 -23.27
CA LEU A 41 -2.31 -19.35 -23.28
C LEU A 41 -3.52 -19.55 -24.22
N ARG A 42 -3.55 -18.83 -25.36
CA ARG A 42 -4.75 -18.62 -26.18
C ARG A 42 -5.14 -19.93 -26.84
N GLY A 43 -6.42 -20.29 -26.78
CA GLY A 43 -6.94 -21.51 -27.40
C GLY A 43 -6.61 -22.80 -26.64
N GLN A 44 -5.93 -22.73 -25.50
CA GLN A 44 -5.81 -23.87 -24.60
C GLN A 44 -7.05 -23.95 -23.70
N THR A 45 -7.71 -25.10 -23.68
CA THR A 45 -8.74 -25.37 -22.67
C THR A 45 -8.09 -25.56 -21.31
N THR A 46 -8.84 -25.35 -20.23
CA THR A 46 -8.35 -25.50 -18.84
C THR A 46 -7.66 -26.85 -18.58
N GLN A 47 -8.10 -27.90 -19.27
CA GLN A 47 -7.54 -29.26 -19.20
C GLN A 47 -6.22 -29.41 -19.98
N ARG A 48 -6.02 -28.63 -21.05
CA ARG A 48 -4.87 -28.75 -21.96
C ARG A 48 -3.67 -27.90 -21.56
N VAL A 49 -3.86 -26.92 -20.68
CA VAL A 49 -2.75 -26.13 -20.14
C VAL A 49 -1.90 -27.07 -19.27
N SER A 50 -0.60 -27.17 -19.57
CA SER A 50 0.31 -27.96 -18.73
C SER A 50 0.68 -27.22 -17.45
N ASP A 51 1.00 -27.96 -16.40
CA ASP A 51 1.37 -27.36 -15.11
C ASP A 51 2.65 -26.51 -15.22
N GLU A 52 3.56 -26.86 -16.13
CA GLU A 52 4.74 -26.03 -16.45
C GLU A 52 4.35 -24.65 -17.00
N HIS A 53 3.33 -24.56 -17.85
CA HIS A 53 2.86 -23.27 -18.37
C HIS A 53 2.20 -22.45 -17.26
N LEU A 54 1.46 -23.08 -16.35
CA LEU A 54 0.88 -22.42 -15.19
C LEU A 54 1.99 -21.90 -14.25
N ARG A 55 2.99 -22.73 -13.96
CA ARG A 55 4.14 -22.37 -13.12
C ARG A 55 4.89 -21.17 -13.70
N GLN A 56 5.18 -21.21 -15.00
CA GLN A 56 5.86 -20.10 -15.68
C GLN A 56 4.99 -18.83 -15.68
N ALA A 57 3.67 -18.94 -15.85
CA ALA A 57 2.75 -17.81 -15.76
C ALA A 57 2.76 -17.19 -14.36
N ILE A 58 2.70 -18.00 -13.29
CA ILE A 58 2.77 -17.54 -11.89
C ILE A 58 4.09 -16.84 -11.60
N LYS A 59 5.21 -17.40 -12.07
CA LYS A 59 6.54 -16.80 -11.94
C LYS A 59 6.67 -15.46 -12.66
N ASN A 60 6.09 -15.36 -13.85
CA ASN A 60 6.07 -14.11 -14.62
C ASN A 60 5.20 -13.05 -13.94
N LEU A 61 4.06 -13.45 -13.35
CA LEU A 61 3.21 -12.57 -12.56
C LEU A 61 3.95 -12.01 -11.35
N SER A 62 4.57 -12.86 -10.53
CA SER A 62 5.27 -12.42 -9.31
C SER A 62 6.50 -11.56 -9.63
N THR A 63 7.22 -11.89 -10.71
CA THR A 63 8.41 -11.12 -11.13
C THR A 63 8.02 -9.79 -11.77
N GLY A 64 6.97 -9.76 -12.59
CA GLY A 64 6.59 -8.57 -13.35
C GLY A 64 5.71 -7.59 -12.57
N GLU A 65 4.84 -8.10 -11.69
CA GLU A 65 3.91 -7.26 -10.91
C GLU A 65 4.41 -7.04 -9.48
N GLY A 66 5.27 -7.89 -8.95
CA GLY A 66 5.72 -7.84 -7.55
C GLY A 66 4.79 -8.66 -6.64
N LEU A 67 4.35 -8.07 -5.53
CA LEU A 67 3.40 -8.70 -4.62
C LEU A 67 2.03 -8.78 -5.28
N ILE A 68 1.48 -9.99 -5.40
CA ILE A 68 0.17 -10.23 -6.03
C ILE A 68 -0.68 -11.12 -5.14
N HIS A 69 -1.94 -10.74 -4.95
CA HIS A 69 -2.91 -11.56 -4.22
C HIS A 69 -3.25 -12.82 -5.04
N ILE A 70 -3.43 -13.97 -4.39
CA ILE A 70 -3.69 -15.25 -5.08
C ILE A 70 -4.93 -15.17 -5.97
N ALA A 71 -6.02 -14.56 -5.48
CA ALA A 71 -7.23 -14.35 -6.28
C ALA A 71 -6.99 -13.47 -7.52
N ASP A 72 -6.14 -12.45 -7.43
CA ASP A 72 -5.76 -11.64 -8.59
C ASP A 72 -4.94 -12.50 -9.57
N ALA A 73 -3.99 -13.30 -9.09
CA ALA A 73 -3.23 -14.20 -9.95
C ALA A 73 -4.14 -15.19 -10.71
N GLN A 74 -5.14 -15.75 -10.03
CA GLN A 74 -6.14 -16.63 -10.64
C GLN A 74 -6.94 -15.90 -11.72
N ASP A 75 -7.51 -14.74 -11.40
CA ASP A 75 -8.29 -13.91 -12.34
C ASP A 75 -7.44 -13.53 -13.57
N ARG A 76 -6.16 -13.19 -13.35
CA ARG A 76 -5.20 -12.86 -14.41
C ARG A 76 -4.93 -14.05 -15.32
N ILE A 77 -4.61 -15.21 -14.75
CA ILE A 77 -4.31 -16.42 -15.54
C ILE A 77 -5.53 -16.82 -16.39
N ALA A 78 -6.73 -16.85 -15.82
CA ALA A 78 -7.95 -17.13 -16.58
C ALA A 78 -8.20 -16.11 -17.70
N SER A 79 -7.96 -14.82 -17.46
CA SER A 79 -8.12 -13.79 -18.50
C SER A 79 -7.17 -14.03 -19.68
N THR A 80 -5.98 -14.60 -19.46
CA THR A 80 -5.03 -14.96 -20.54
C THR A 80 -5.42 -16.22 -21.30
N MET A 81 -6.39 -16.99 -20.81
CA MET A 81 -7.01 -18.10 -21.53
C MET A 81 -8.28 -17.66 -22.28
N GLY A 82 -8.66 -16.37 -22.19
CA GLY A 82 -9.90 -15.84 -22.75
C GLY A 82 -11.13 -16.15 -21.90
N LEU A 83 -10.94 -16.57 -20.64
CA LEU A 83 -12.04 -16.89 -19.73
C LEU A 83 -12.51 -15.63 -19.01
N VAL A 84 -13.83 -15.42 -18.97
CA VAL A 84 -14.46 -14.33 -18.21
C VAL A 84 -14.46 -14.64 -16.71
N ARG A 85 -14.52 -15.93 -16.34
CA ARG A 85 -14.52 -16.39 -14.95
C ARG A 85 -13.58 -17.58 -14.78
N VAL A 86 -12.85 -17.61 -13.67
CA VAL A 86 -12.08 -18.77 -13.26
C VAL A 86 -13.04 -19.86 -12.79
N SER A 87 -12.95 -21.06 -13.36
CA SER A 87 -13.70 -22.23 -12.88
C SER A 87 -13.11 -22.76 -11.57
N PRO A 88 -13.89 -23.43 -10.70
CA PRO A 88 -13.37 -24.01 -9.45
C PRO A 88 -12.15 -24.91 -9.67
N THR A 89 -12.21 -25.80 -10.68
CA THR A 89 -11.11 -26.68 -11.07
C THR A 89 -9.85 -25.92 -11.45
N LEU A 90 -9.97 -24.81 -12.18
CA LEU A 90 -8.81 -23.99 -12.53
C LEU A 90 -8.25 -23.25 -11.30
N ARG A 91 -9.10 -22.81 -10.37
CA ARG A 91 -8.65 -22.19 -9.10
C ARG A 91 -7.79 -23.16 -8.30
N GLU A 92 -8.29 -24.37 -8.12
CA GLU A 92 -7.63 -25.43 -7.36
C GLU A 92 -6.30 -25.79 -8.01
N ARG A 93 -6.28 -26.02 -9.33
CA ARG A 93 -5.06 -26.33 -10.07
C ARG A 93 -4.02 -25.20 -10.01
N ILE A 94 -4.45 -23.93 -10.07
CA ILE A 94 -3.55 -22.78 -9.87
C ILE A 94 -3.02 -22.75 -8.42
N ALA A 95 -3.86 -23.03 -7.43
CA ALA A 95 -3.44 -23.07 -6.03
C ALA A 95 -2.40 -24.18 -5.78
N GLU A 96 -2.63 -25.39 -6.29
CA GLU A 96 -1.66 -26.49 -6.26
C GLU A 96 -0.35 -26.10 -6.95
N THR A 97 -0.44 -25.45 -8.12
CA THR A 97 0.76 -24.98 -8.84
C THR A 97 1.54 -23.92 -8.05
N ILE A 98 0.86 -23.06 -7.29
CA ILE A 98 1.49 -22.09 -6.39
C ILE A 98 2.26 -22.81 -5.28
N GLU A 99 1.63 -23.81 -4.63
CA GLU A 99 2.29 -24.60 -3.59
C GLU A 99 3.53 -25.32 -4.11
N ASP A 100 3.43 -25.92 -5.30
CA ASP A 100 4.57 -26.52 -5.97
C ASP A 100 5.66 -25.48 -6.25
N ALA A 101 5.31 -24.32 -6.82
CA ALA A 101 6.28 -23.28 -7.12
C ALA A 101 6.98 -22.73 -5.84
N VAL A 102 6.29 -22.70 -4.70
CA VAL A 102 6.90 -22.40 -3.39
C VAL A 102 7.85 -23.52 -2.97
N LYS A 103 7.42 -24.78 -3.06
CA LYS A 103 8.23 -25.97 -2.73
C LYS A 103 9.52 -26.05 -3.54
N TYR A 104 9.46 -25.72 -4.83
CA TYR A 104 10.63 -25.67 -5.72
C TYR A 104 11.41 -24.34 -5.64
N ASN A 105 11.03 -23.43 -4.73
CA ASN A 105 11.69 -22.15 -4.50
C ASN A 105 11.77 -21.26 -5.77
N ASP A 106 10.71 -21.28 -6.58
CA ASP A 106 10.52 -20.38 -7.73
C ASP A 106 9.87 -19.05 -7.32
N ILE A 107 9.05 -19.08 -6.28
CA ILE A 107 8.33 -17.96 -5.67
C ILE A 107 8.34 -18.11 -4.15
N ARG A 108 7.90 -17.08 -3.43
CA ARG A 108 7.58 -17.18 -2.00
C ARG A 108 6.09 -16.90 -1.81
N ARG A 109 5.49 -17.47 -0.77
CA ARG A 109 4.11 -17.18 -0.36
C ARG A 109 4.12 -16.65 1.07
N GLN A 110 3.36 -15.59 1.32
CA GLN A 110 3.14 -15.05 2.65
C GLN A 110 1.65 -14.72 2.78
N GLY A 111 0.93 -15.53 3.57
CA GLY A 111 -0.53 -15.46 3.63
C GLY A 111 -1.15 -15.69 2.25
N ASP A 112 -2.00 -14.76 1.83
CA ASP A 112 -2.72 -14.81 0.54
C ASP A 112 -1.98 -14.09 -0.60
N PHE A 113 -0.69 -13.79 -0.40
CA PHE A 113 0.13 -13.09 -1.38
C PHE A 113 1.29 -13.93 -1.89
N ILE A 114 1.52 -13.83 -3.19
CA ILE A 114 2.65 -14.39 -3.91
C ILE A 114 3.72 -13.32 -4.04
N TRP A 115 4.95 -13.73 -3.79
CA TRP A 115 6.14 -12.90 -3.84
C TRP A 115 7.14 -13.45 -4.86
N PRO A 116 7.92 -12.58 -5.51
CA PRO A 116 9.07 -13.04 -6.26
C PRO A 116 10.11 -13.67 -5.33
N LYS A 117 10.82 -14.66 -5.88
CA LYS A 117 11.93 -15.34 -5.18
C LYS A 117 12.96 -14.36 -4.64
N LYS A 118 13.42 -13.45 -5.50
CA LYS A 118 14.37 -12.39 -5.11
C LYS A 118 13.62 -11.32 -4.34
N ASN A 119 14.25 -10.78 -3.30
CA ASN A 119 13.75 -9.58 -2.65
C ASN A 119 13.79 -8.43 -3.65
N VAL A 120 12.60 -8.02 -4.09
CA VAL A 120 12.42 -6.82 -4.91
C VAL A 120 11.95 -5.68 -4.01
N PRO A 121 12.31 -4.42 -4.32
CA PRO A 121 11.69 -3.28 -3.67
C PRO A 121 10.16 -3.35 -3.80
N VAL A 122 9.46 -3.03 -2.72
CA VAL A 122 7.99 -2.94 -2.75
C VAL A 122 7.59 -1.75 -3.61
N SER A 123 6.82 -2.01 -4.67
CA SER A 123 6.29 -0.96 -5.54
C SER A 123 4.84 -0.67 -5.18
N VAL A 124 4.54 0.58 -4.86
CA VAL A 124 3.17 1.04 -4.59
C VAL A 124 2.44 1.37 -5.90
N ARG A 125 1.25 0.80 -6.09
CA ARG A 125 0.51 0.88 -7.34
C ARG A 125 -0.93 1.33 -7.08
N GLY A 126 -1.31 2.45 -7.70
CA GLY A 126 -2.66 2.98 -7.67
C GLY A 126 -3.62 2.24 -8.61
N PRO A 127 -4.82 2.80 -8.85
CA PRO A 127 -5.77 2.25 -9.81
C PRO A 127 -5.16 2.03 -11.20
N ARG A 128 -5.72 1.07 -11.93
CA ARG A 128 -5.37 0.90 -13.35
C ARG A 128 -5.89 2.11 -14.15
N ARG A 129 -5.27 2.35 -15.32
CA ARG A 129 -5.65 3.48 -16.20
C ARG A 129 -7.07 3.39 -16.75
N ASP A 130 -7.63 2.19 -16.83
CA ASP A 130 -9.02 1.94 -17.23
C ASP A 130 -10.01 2.07 -16.07
N GLY A 131 -9.57 2.55 -14.91
CA GLY A 131 -10.40 2.80 -13.74
C GLY A 131 -10.65 1.58 -12.86
N ILE A 132 -10.11 0.41 -13.20
CA ILE A 132 -10.26 -0.80 -12.37
C ILE A 132 -9.46 -0.64 -11.08
N MET A 133 -10.14 -0.88 -9.96
CA MET A 133 -9.63 -0.69 -8.60
C MET A 133 -9.40 -2.05 -7.94
N ARG A 134 -8.36 -2.15 -7.12
CA ARG A 134 -8.18 -3.30 -6.22
C ARG A 134 -8.88 -2.98 -4.90
N SER A 135 -9.55 -3.97 -4.32
CA SER A 135 -9.99 -3.86 -2.93
C SER A 135 -8.77 -3.89 -2.01
N LEU A 136 -8.86 -3.33 -0.79
CA LEU A 136 -7.71 -3.27 0.12
C LEU A 136 -7.20 -4.66 0.51
N GLU A 137 -8.08 -5.63 0.59
CA GLU A 137 -7.76 -7.02 0.91
C GLU A 137 -6.88 -7.67 -0.18
N ARG A 138 -6.93 -7.13 -1.40
CA ARG A 138 -6.09 -7.55 -2.54
C ARG A 138 -4.78 -6.75 -2.64
N ILE A 139 -4.54 -5.82 -1.72
CA ILE A 139 -3.30 -5.04 -1.66
C ILE A 139 -2.45 -5.58 -0.51
N ALA A 140 -1.20 -5.91 -0.80
CA ALA A 140 -0.32 -6.50 0.20
C ALA A 140 -0.09 -5.52 1.37
N PRO A 141 -0.02 -5.99 2.64
CA PRO A 141 0.28 -5.14 3.78
C PRO A 141 1.53 -4.28 3.59
N GLU A 142 2.57 -4.83 2.96
CA GLU A 142 3.81 -4.12 2.67
C GLU A 142 3.63 -3.01 1.63
N GLU A 143 2.72 -3.18 0.67
CA GLU A 143 2.36 -2.15 -0.29
C GLU A 143 1.58 -1.01 0.38
N LEU A 144 0.75 -1.32 1.37
CA LEU A 144 0.06 -0.32 2.20
C LEU A 144 1.04 0.45 3.08
N ASP A 145 1.97 -0.24 3.73
CA ASP A 145 3.00 0.37 4.58
C ASP A 145 3.87 1.33 3.76
N GLU A 146 4.29 0.90 2.57
CA GLU A 146 5.07 1.75 1.68
C GLU A 146 4.28 2.97 1.19
N ALA A 147 2.99 2.80 0.89
CA ALA A 147 2.11 3.92 0.50
C ALA A 147 1.98 4.96 1.62
N VAL A 148 1.78 4.49 2.85
CA VAL A 148 1.70 5.33 4.05
C VAL A 148 3.02 6.07 4.27
N PHE A 149 4.13 5.36 4.19
CA PHE A 149 5.45 5.97 4.36
C PHE A 149 5.72 7.07 3.33
N LEU A 150 5.48 6.79 2.04
CA LEU A 150 5.67 7.77 0.96
C LEU A 150 4.76 9.00 1.12
N PHE A 151 3.51 8.78 1.56
CA PHE A 151 2.60 9.88 1.85
C PHE A 151 3.15 10.77 2.96
N VAL A 152 3.53 10.20 4.11
CA VAL A 152 4.03 10.96 5.27
C VAL A 152 5.39 11.61 4.99
N GLN A 153 6.22 10.99 4.16
CA GLN A 153 7.47 11.60 3.69
C GLN A 153 7.22 12.87 2.85
N SER A 154 6.17 12.86 2.03
CA SER A 154 5.80 13.98 1.17
C SER A 154 4.98 15.05 1.92
N TYR A 155 4.17 14.61 2.86
CA TYR A 155 3.23 15.42 3.64
C TYR A 155 3.37 15.05 5.13
N PRO A 156 4.42 15.53 5.81
CA PRO A 156 4.60 15.28 7.24
C PRO A 156 3.57 16.05 8.08
N TRP A 157 3.54 15.75 9.38
CA TRP A 157 2.70 16.44 10.38
C TRP A 157 1.20 16.26 10.13
N GLN A 158 0.81 15.07 9.67
CA GLN A 158 -0.58 14.73 9.39
C GLN A 158 -1.11 13.81 10.48
N SER A 159 -2.40 13.96 10.81
CA SER A 159 -3.10 13.03 11.70
C SER A 159 -3.26 11.66 11.04
N ARG A 160 -3.41 10.61 11.86
CA ARG A 160 -3.71 9.24 11.37
C ARG A 160 -4.94 9.19 10.45
N LEU A 161 -6.01 9.90 10.82
CA LEU A 161 -7.24 9.96 10.02
C LEU A 161 -7.02 10.61 8.66
N THR A 162 -6.22 11.69 8.61
CA THR A 162 -5.87 12.36 7.35
C THR A 162 -5.04 11.43 6.47
N ILE A 163 -4.02 10.78 7.03
CA ILE A 163 -3.15 9.83 6.31
C ILE A 163 -3.98 8.71 5.69
N SER A 164 -4.77 8.01 6.50
CA SER A 164 -5.62 6.91 6.03
C SER A 164 -6.59 7.37 4.94
N SER A 165 -7.22 8.52 5.10
CA SER A 165 -8.17 9.03 4.10
C SER A 165 -7.49 9.39 2.77
N GLN A 166 -6.31 10.00 2.81
CA GLN A 166 -5.59 10.39 1.59
C GLN A 166 -4.93 9.20 0.89
N VAL A 167 -4.36 8.26 1.65
CA VAL A 167 -3.80 7.02 1.10
C VAL A 167 -4.91 6.17 0.48
N ALA A 168 -6.07 6.03 1.13
CA ALA A 168 -7.24 5.35 0.55
C ALA A 168 -7.63 5.96 -0.80
N ARG A 169 -7.74 7.30 -0.89
CA ARG A 169 -8.03 7.99 -2.15
C ARG A 169 -6.97 7.79 -3.22
N ALA A 170 -5.70 7.64 -2.85
CA ALA A 170 -4.63 7.38 -3.81
C ALA A 170 -4.69 5.96 -4.40
N PHE A 171 -5.24 5.00 -3.66
CA PHE A 171 -5.69 3.70 -4.18
C PHE A 171 -7.07 3.77 -4.87
N GLY A 172 -7.65 4.97 -4.94
CA GLY A 172 -8.93 5.29 -5.56
C GLY A 172 -10.16 4.90 -4.72
N ILE A 173 -9.97 4.54 -3.46
CA ILE A 173 -11.07 4.25 -2.54
C ILE A 173 -11.66 5.59 -2.09
N MET A 174 -12.83 5.93 -2.62
CA MET A 174 -13.45 7.24 -2.37
C MET A 174 -14.03 7.38 -0.96
N ARG A 175 -14.50 6.27 -0.38
CA ARG A 175 -15.09 6.24 0.97
C ARG A 175 -14.17 5.48 1.91
N ALA A 176 -13.51 6.20 2.81
CA ALA A 176 -12.73 5.60 3.87
C ALA A 176 -13.65 5.17 5.03
N THR A 177 -14.31 4.03 4.86
CA THR A 177 -15.16 3.41 5.90
C THR A 177 -14.35 3.04 7.14
N ALA A 178 -15.01 2.69 8.24
CA ALA A 178 -14.34 2.24 9.46
C ALA A 178 -13.36 1.07 9.21
N GLY A 179 -13.71 0.13 8.32
CA GLY A 179 -12.83 -0.96 7.91
C GLY A 179 -11.56 -0.46 7.19
N VAL A 180 -11.72 0.44 6.21
CA VAL A 180 -10.59 1.06 5.50
C VAL A 180 -9.67 1.82 6.46
N GLN A 181 -10.25 2.61 7.36
CA GLN A 181 -9.52 3.37 8.37
C GLN A 181 -8.74 2.45 9.32
N SER A 182 -9.34 1.33 9.74
CA SER A 182 -8.69 0.34 10.58
C SER A 182 -7.48 -0.29 9.87
N VAL A 183 -7.66 -0.78 8.64
CA VAL A 183 -6.58 -1.39 7.85
C VAL A 183 -5.41 -0.45 7.63
N LEU A 184 -5.67 0.81 7.25
CA LEU A 184 -4.61 1.80 7.05
C LEU A 184 -4.02 2.30 8.37
N GLY A 185 -4.80 2.34 9.45
CA GLY A 185 -4.32 2.63 10.80
C GLY A 185 -3.30 1.60 11.29
N ILE A 186 -3.53 0.32 10.99
CA ILE A 186 -2.56 -0.76 11.24
C ILE A 186 -1.30 -0.55 10.39
N ALA A 187 -1.42 -0.14 9.12
CA ALA A 187 -0.26 0.16 8.28
C ALA A 187 0.59 1.33 8.84
N VAL A 188 -0.05 2.39 9.34
CA VAL A 188 0.63 3.47 10.07
C VAL A 188 1.35 2.92 11.30
N GLN A 189 0.68 2.07 12.09
CA GLN A 189 1.29 1.47 13.28
C GLN A 189 2.52 0.64 12.93
N ARG A 190 2.45 -0.23 11.91
CA ARG A 190 3.60 -1.02 11.45
C ARG A 190 4.77 -0.14 11.02
N CYS A 191 4.50 1.01 10.39
CA CYS A 191 5.55 1.95 10.01
C CYS A 191 6.24 2.59 11.24
N ILE A 192 5.50 2.81 12.32
CA ILE A 192 6.05 3.32 13.59
C ILE A 192 6.86 2.22 14.29
N ASP A 193 6.31 1.01 14.39
CA ASP A 193 6.96 -0.14 15.03
C ASP A 193 8.29 -0.49 14.33
N ASN A 194 8.29 -0.40 13.00
CA ASN A 194 9.49 -0.60 12.16
C ASN A 194 10.41 0.64 12.11
N ARG A 195 10.16 1.66 12.94
CA ARG A 195 10.96 2.89 13.05
C ARG A 195 11.16 3.63 11.73
N ARG A 196 10.19 3.56 10.83
CA ARG A 196 10.15 4.38 9.61
C ARG A 196 9.50 5.73 9.86
N LEU A 197 8.48 5.72 10.72
CA LEU A 197 7.73 6.90 11.16
C LEU A 197 7.80 7.01 12.69
N ARG A 198 7.35 8.15 13.21
CA ARG A 198 7.13 8.37 14.65
C ARG A 198 5.93 9.27 14.88
N GLU A 199 5.35 9.14 16.06
CA GLU A 199 4.29 10.01 16.57
C GLU A 199 4.88 11.18 17.36
N GLU A 200 4.35 12.39 17.11
CA GLU A 200 4.67 13.65 17.80
C GLU A 200 3.34 14.28 18.21
N GLY A 201 2.87 13.97 19.42
CA GLY A 201 1.48 14.23 19.79
C GLY A 201 0.52 13.45 18.90
N ASP A 202 -0.48 14.12 18.31
CA ASP A 202 -1.46 13.52 17.41
C ASP A 202 -1.01 13.47 15.94
N LEU A 203 0.23 13.87 15.65
CA LEU A 203 0.75 14.03 14.29
C LEU A 203 1.84 12.99 13.99
N ILE A 204 1.85 12.50 12.75
CA ILE A 204 2.85 11.54 12.28
C ILE A 204 3.91 12.26 11.45
N VAL A 205 5.18 11.92 11.70
CA VAL A 205 6.32 12.42 10.92
C VAL A 205 7.27 11.30 10.53
N PRO A 206 8.06 11.47 9.46
CA PRO A 206 9.15 10.56 9.16
C PRO A 206 10.16 10.51 10.29
N LEU A 207 10.68 9.33 10.60
CA LEU A 207 11.87 9.25 11.43
C LEU A 207 13.04 9.80 10.60
N ALA A 208 13.55 10.97 10.96
CA ALA A 208 14.69 11.56 10.24
C ALA A 208 15.84 10.53 10.21
N ARG A 209 16.36 10.22 9.02
CA ARG A 209 17.70 9.64 8.93
C ARG A 209 18.60 10.59 9.71
N ARG A 210 19.29 10.12 10.74
CA ARG A 210 20.44 10.84 11.28
C ARG A 210 21.32 11.13 10.07
N ALA A 211 21.31 12.38 9.60
CA ALA A 211 22.33 12.83 8.67
C ALA A 211 23.64 12.52 9.38
N SER A 212 24.50 11.72 8.74
CA SER A 212 25.90 11.61 9.13
C SER A 212 26.38 13.04 9.29
N ARG A 213 26.64 13.45 10.53
CA ARG A 213 27.17 14.77 10.86
C ARG A 213 28.33 15.00 9.90
N PRO A 214 28.32 16.03 9.04
CA PRO A 214 29.46 16.26 8.16
C PRO A 214 30.68 16.36 9.07
N ALA A 215 31.69 15.55 8.79
CA ALA A 215 32.95 15.63 9.48
C ALA A 215 33.39 17.09 9.38
N THR A 216 33.41 17.76 10.54
CA THR A 216 34.05 19.06 10.66
C THR A 216 35.47 18.85 10.19
N ARG A 217 35.77 19.30 8.96
CA ARG A 217 37.14 19.54 8.52
C ARG A 217 37.64 20.68 9.41
N ASN A 218 38.24 20.30 10.54
CA ASN A 218 39.32 21.08 11.10
C ASN A 218 40.53 20.78 10.20
N HIS A 219 40.91 21.75 9.38
CA HIS A 219 42.30 21.99 9.06
C HIS A 219 42.47 23.50 8.93
N ASP A 220 43.12 24.03 9.97
CA ASP A 220 44.18 25.05 9.98
C ASP A 220 43.95 26.36 9.22
#